data_AF-S4P5Q3-F1
#
_entry.id   AF-S4P5Q3-F1
#
_cell.length_a   1.000
_cell.length_b   1.000
_cell.length_c   1.000
_cell.angle_alpha   90.00
_cell.angle_beta   90.00
_cell.angle_gamma   90.00
#
_symmetry.space_group_name_H-M   'P 1'
#
loop_
_entity.id
_entity.type
_entity.pdbx_description
1 polymer ?
#
loop_
_entity_poly.entity_id
_entity_poly.type
_entity_poly.pdbx_seq_one_letter_code
_entity_poly.pdbx_strand_id
1 'polypeptide(L)'
;MITARNYLDVYPYDKWSSKEIHVYENGQTFSPTSIDMIDGSTSPPNLLTEADLIALMEKHGIGTDATHAEHIETIKSRSYVALADAIHFVPGLLGMGLVEGYDAMGLTISKPNLRAQLEADLKSIC
;
A
#
# COMPACT_ATOMS: atom_id res chain seq x y z
N MET A 1 6.97 -28.02 -7.50
CA MET A 1 8.28 -27.95 -8.19
C MET A 1 8.17 -26.94 -9.31
N ILE A 2 9.04 -25.94 -9.36
CA ILE A 2 9.07 -24.99 -10.49
C ILE A 2 9.70 -25.72 -11.68
N THR A 3 8.94 -25.94 -12.74
CA THR A 3 9.38 -26.71 -13.92
C THR A 3 10.16 -25.87 -14.93
N ALA A 4 9.85 -24.59 -15.05
CA ALA A 4 10.59 -23.60 -15.82
C ALA A 4 10.40 -22.21 -15.19
N ARG A 5 11.48 -21.43 -15.10
CA ARG A 5 11.46 -20.09 -14.46
C ARG A 5 10.97 -18.99 -15.41
N ASN A 6 11.19 -19.15 -16.73
CA ASN A 6 10.71 -18.23 -17.76
C ASN A 6 11.08 -16.77 -17.46
N TYR A 7 10.10 -15.87 -17.36
CA TYR A 7 10.33 -14.44 -17.11
C TYR A 7 11.10 -14.16 -15.80
N LEU A 8 11.08 -15.09 -14.83
CA LEU A 8 11.81 -14.95 -13.57
C LEU A 8 13.34 -15.06 -13.72
N ASP A 9 13.84 -15.43 -14.91
CA ASP A 9 15.28 -15.41 -15.21
C ASP A 9 15.77 -14.01 -15.59
N VAL A 10 14.86 -13.13 -16.05
CA VAL A 10 15.17 -11.75 -16.45
C VAL A 10 14.58 -10.70 -15.51
N TYR A 11 13.59 -11.06 -14.69
CA TYR A 11 12.92 -10.15 -13.75
C TYR A 11 13.19 -10.56 -12.28
N PRO A 12 14.33 -10.14 -11.69
CA PRO A 12 14.79 -10.61 -10.38
C PRO A 12 14.04 -10.00 -9.19
N TYR A 13 13.11 -9.08 -9.43
CA TYR A 13 12.35 -8.38 -8.40
C TYR A 13 11.22 -9.24 -7.82
N ASP A 14 10.69 -10.16 -8.62
CA ASP A 14 9.72 -11.17 -8.18
C ASP A 14 10.42 -12.41 -7.66
N LYS A 15 10.01 -12.89 -6.49
CA LYS A 15 10.54 -14.12 -5.89
C LYS A 15 9.50 -15.21 -5.91
N TRP A 16 9.81 -16.31 -6.60
CA TRP A 16 9.05 -17.55 -6.53
C TRP A 16 9.94 -18.69 -6.05
N SER A 17 9.56 -19.32 -4.93
CA SER A 17 10.26 -20.45 -4.34
C SER A 17 9.44 -21.73 -4.45
N SER A 18 10.14 -22.84 -4.73
CA SER A 18 9.52 -24.17 -4.68
C SER A 18 9.54 -24.69 -3.26
N LYS A 19 8.40 -25.17 -2.76
CA LYS A 19 8.33 -26.01 -1.56
C LYS A 19 8.12 -27.45 -2.02
N GLU A 20 9.08 -28.32 -1.72
CA GLU A 20 8.91 -29.75 -1.95
C GLU A 20 8.12 -30.35 -0.79
N ILE A 21 7.14 -31.18 -1.14
CA ILE A 21 6.35 -31.97 -0.20
C ILE A 21 6.74 -33.42 -0.47
N HIS A 22 6.90 -34.21 0.59
CA HIS A 22 7.22 -35.62 0.47
C HIS A 22 6.12 -36.39 -0.29
N VAL A 23 6.47 -37.54 -0.84
CA VAL A 23 5.49 -38.42 -1.50
C VAL A 23 4.61 -39.04 -0.41
N TYR A 24 3.30 -38.83 -0.53
CA TYR A 24 2.29 -39.48 0.31
C TYR A 24 1.39 -40.35 -0.57
N GLU A 25 1.15 -41.58 -0.13
CA GLU A 25 0.26 -42.51 -0.82
C GLU A 25 -1.18 -42.38 -0.32
N ASN A 26 -2.15 -42.62 -1.20
CA ASN A 26 -3.55 -42.60 -0.81
C ASN A 26 -3.84 -43.76 0.18
N GLY A 27 -4.33 -43.44 1.37
CA GLY A 27 -4.53 -44.39 2.47
C GLY A 27 -3.33 -44.55 3.41
N GLN A 28 -2.24 -43.80 3.20
CA GLN A 28 -1.08 -43.84 4.10
C GLN A 28 -1.42 -43.27 5.48
N THR A 29 -1.22 -44.06 6.52
CA THR A 29 -1.28 -43.63 7.92
C THR A 29 0.11 -43.22 8.41
N PHE A 30 0.21 -42.08 9.08
CA PHE A 30 1.45 -41.62 9.71
C PHE A 30 1.14 -40.91 11.04
N SER A 31 2.13 -40.85 11.92
CA SER A 31 2.02 -40.10 13.18
C SER A 31 2.53 -38.67 12.99
N PRO A 32 1.74 -37.63 13.30
CA PRO A 32 2.21 -36.24 13.28
C PRO A 32 3.40 -36.04 14.22
N THR A 33 4.32 -35.16 13.85
CA THR A 33 5.48 -34.81 14.69
C THR A 33 5.08 -34.04 15.94
N SER A 34 4.10 -33.13 15.81
CA SER A 34 3.47 -32.41 16.91
C SER A 34 2.00 -32.17 16.60
N ILE A 35 1.20 -32.01 17.66
CA ILE A 35 -0.20 -31.60 17.58
C ILE A 35 -0.35 -30.42 18.54
N ASP A 36 -0.27 -29.22 17.99
CA ASP A 36 -0.18 -27.98 18.75
C ASP A 36 -1.49 -27.17 18.61
N MET A 37 -1.96 -26.57 19.71
CA MET A 37 -3.06 -25.61 19.70
C MET A 37 -2.46 -24.20 19.81
N ILE A 38 -2.24 -23.59 18.65
CA ILE A 38 -1.57 -22.29 18.54
C ILE A 38 -2.63 -21.17 18.55
N ASP A 39 -2.46 -20.23 19.47
CA ASP A 39 -3.27 -19.01 19.50
C ASP A 39 -2.77 -17.99 18.47
N GLY A 40 -3.71 -17.24 17.86
CA GLY A 40 -3.42 -16.15 16.93
C GLY A 40 -4.03 -14.84 17.40
N SER A 41 -3.50 -13.72 16.91
CA SER A 41 -4.07 -12.39 17.13
C SER A 41 -4.10 -11.59 15.83
N THR A 42 -5.04 -10.65 15.74
CA THR A 42 -5.14 -9.73 14.59
C THR A 42 -4.08 -8.64 14.68
N SER A 43 -3.54 -8.21 13.55
CA SER A 43 -2.61 -7.09 13.47
C SER A 43 -3.29 -5.84 12.89
N PRO A 44 -2.95 -4.63 13.37
CA PRO A 44 -3.42 -3.39 12.77
C PRO A 44 -2.81 -3.20 11.37
N PRO A 45 -3.40 -2.34 10.52
CA PRO A 45 -2.79 -1.93 9.27
C PRO A 45 -1.46 -1.21 9.50
N ASN A 46 -0.54 -1.35 8.54
CA ASN A 46 0.69 -0.56 8.52
C ASN A 46 0.39 0.90 8.14
N LEU A 47 1.28 1.81 8.56
CA LEU A 47 1.33 3.16 8.01
C LEU A 47 1.63 3.10 6.51
N LEU A 48 1.29 4.16 5.79
CA LEU A 48 1.46 4.20 4.34
C LEU A 48 2.93 4.37 3.98
N THR A 49 3.41 3.54 3.05
CA THR A 49 4.63 3.84 2.28
C THR A 49 4.32 4.78 1.11
N GLU A 50 5.34 5.24 0.39
CA GLU A 50 5.16 6.01 -0.84
C GLU A 50 4.41 5.23 -1.92
N ALA A 51 4.71 3.94 -2.07
CA ALA A 51 3.97 3.08 -2.99
C ALA A 51 2.49 2.95 -2.60
N ASP A 52 2.19 2.79 -1.31
CA ASP A 52 0.80 2.69 -0.83
C ASP A 52 0.04 4.00 -1.03
N LEU A 53 0.68 5.14 -0.79
CA LEU A 53 0.09 6.46 -1.00
C LEU A 53 -0.18 6.71 -2.49
N ILE A 54 0.77 6.37 -3.37
CA ILE A 54 0.58 6.43 -4.83
C ILE A 54 -0.60 5.54 -5.25
N ALA A 55 -0.67 4.31 -4.76
CA ALA A 55 -1.77 3.40 -5.06
C ALA A 55 -3.12 3.96 -4.61
N LEU A 56 -3.18 4.66 -3.48
CA LEU A 56 -4.38 5.37 -3.02
C LEU A 56 -4.71 6.58 -3.89
N MET A 57 -3.73 7.38 -4.27
CA MET A 57 -3.92 8.52 -5.18
C MET A 57 -4.48 8.07 -6.53
N GLU A 58 -3.92 7.01 -7.11
CA GLU A 58 -4.39 6.40 -8.35
C GLU A 58 -5.81 5.85 -8.20
N LYS A 59 -6.07 5.07 -7.14
CA LYS A 59 -7.41 4.54 -6.83
C LYS A 59 -8.47 5.64 -6.73
N HIS A 60 -8.09 6.81 -6.24
CA HIS A 60 -8.99 7.96 -6.07
C HIS A 60 -8.92 8.98 -7.21
N GLY A 61 -8.12 8.75 -8.25
CA GLY A 61 -8.05 9.57 -9.45
C GLY A 61 -7.49 10.98 -9.21
N ILE A 62 -6.51 11.13 -8.31
CA ILE A 62 -5.81 12.40 -8.07
C ILE A 62 -4.32 12.27 -8.35
N GLY A 63 -3.67 13.34 -8.79
CA GLY A 63 -2.26 13.30 -9.16
C GLY A 63 -2.01 12.60 -10.50
N THR A 64 -2.99 12.64 -11.41
CA THR A 64 -2.89 12.14 -12.78
C THR A 64 -1.81 12.86 -13.58
N ASP A 65 -1.44 12.31 -14.74
CA ASP A 65 -0.40 12.86 -15.62
C ASP A 65 1.01 12.93 -15.00
N ALA A 66 1.41 11.85 -14.32
CA ALA A 66 2.72 11.70 -13.66
C ALA A 66 3.02 12.73 -12.56
N THR A 67 1.99 13.30 -11.92
CA THR A 67 2.17 14.33 -10.88
C THR A 67 2.15 13.81 -9.43
N HIS A 68 2.00 12.50 -9.19
CA HIS A 68 2.00 11.92 -7.84
C HIS A 68 3.21 12.35 -6.99
N ALA A 69 4.42 12.21 -7.55
CA ALA A 69 5.67 12.51 -6.83
C ALA A 69 5.75 13.98 -6.39
N GLU A 70 5.28 14.91 -7.24
CA GLU A 70 5.30 16.35 -6.93
C GLU A 70 4.43 16.70 -5.72
N HIS A 71 3.22 16.15 -5.66
CA HIS A 71 2.29 16.37 -4.54
C HIS A 71 2.84 15.76 -3.25
N ILE A 72 3.43 14.57 -3.33
CA ILE A 72 4.05 13.87 -2.19
C ILE A 72 5.26 14.66 -1.66
N GLU A 73 6.14 15.16 -2.53
CA GLU A 73 7.27 16.00 -2.12
C GLU A 73 6.82 17.34 -1.51
N THR A 74 5.69 17.89 -1.96
CA THR A 74 5.14 19.12 -1.40
C THR A 74 4.72 18.94 0.06
N ILE A 75 4.05 17.84 0.42
CA ILE A 75 3.62 17.62 1.81
C ILE A 75 4.81 17.26 2.73
N LYS A 76 5.87 16.63 2.19
CA LYS A 76 7.13 16.38 2.89
C LYS A 76 7.88 17.69 3.17
N SER A 77 8.10 18.52 2.13
CA SER A 77 8.86 19.77 2.25
C SER A 77 8.19 20.81 3.14
N ARG A 78 6.86 20.78 3.27
CA ARG A 78 6.08 21.63 4.17
C ARG A 78 5.96 21.08 5.60
N SER A 79 6.59 19.96 5.91
CA SER A 79 6.55 19.32 7.24
C SER A 79 5.13 18.95 7.71
N TYR A 80 4.21 18.69 6.78
CA TYR A 80 2.89 18.13 7.12
C TYR A 80 2.98 16.64 7.44
N VAL A 81 3.95 15.96 6.84
CA VAL A 81 4.28 14.56 7.10
C VAL A 81 5.78 14.42 7.33
N ALA A 82 6.16 13.40 8.10
CA ALA A 82 7.53 12.94 8.27
C ALA A 82 7.62 11.45 7.91
N LEU A 83 8.83 10.95 7.68
CA LEU A 83 9.07 9.52 7.44
C LEU A 83 9.56 8.83 8.72
N ALA A 84 8.75 7.93 9.26
CA ALA A 84 9.18 6.95 10.25
C ALA A 84 9.95 5.81 9.56
N ASP A 85 11.03 5.36 10.20
CA ASP A 85 11.91 4.31 9.69
C ASP A 85 12.38 4.54 8.24
N ALA A 86 12.47 5.82 7.85
CA ALA A 86 12.77 6.30 6.49
C ALA A 86 11.80 5.84 5.38
N ILE A 87 10.68 5.17 5.70
CA ILE A 87 9.79 4.54 4.70
C ILE A 87 8.31 4.90 4.92
N HIS A 88 7.86 5.01 6.16
CA HIS A 88 6.44 5.14 6.48
C HIS A 88 6.04 6.58 6.77
N PHE A 89 4.95 7.08 6.17
CA PHE A 89 4.43 8.41 6.46
C PHE A 89 3.77 8.51 7.83
N VAL A 90 4.20 9.49 8.60
CA VAL A 90 3.58 9.91 9.87
C VAL A 90 3.15 11.36 9.75
N PRO A 91 1.88 11.69 10.01
CA PRO A 91 1.44 13.09 10.01
C PRO A 91 2.07 13.85 11.17
N GLY A 92 2.55 15.07 10.90
CA GLY A 92 2.95 16.02 11.92
C GLY A 92 1.73 16.68 12.58
N LEU A 93 1.94 17.32 13.74
CA LEU A 93 0.85 18.01 14.46
C LEU A 93 0.13 19.06 13.59
N LEU A 94 0.88 19.81 12.77
CA LEU A 94 0.30 20.78 11.85
C LEU A 94 -0.53 20.12 10.74
N GLY A 95 -0.01 19.06 10.12
CA GLY A 95 -0.72 18.35 9.05
C GLY A 95 -2.03 17.72 9.55
N MET A 96 -1.97 17.07 10.72
CA MET A 96 -3.13 16.49 11.38
C MET A 96 -4.15 17.56 11.77
N GLY A 97 -3.71 18.64 12.42
CA GLY A 97 -4.60 19.72 12.86
C GLY A 97 -5.28 20.46 11.70
N LEU A 98 -4.61 20.60 10.55
CA LEU A 98 -5.23 21.17 9.35
C LEU A 98 -6.36 20.26 8.83
N VAL A 99 -6.10 18.97 8.67
CA VAL A 99 -7.09 18.01 8.17
C VAL A 99 -8.29 17.91 9.11
N GLU A 100 -8.05 17.69 10.40
CA GLU A 100 -9.10 17.56 11.41
C GLU A 100 -9.89 18.87 11.58
N GLY A 101 -9.21 20.01 11.53
CA GLY A 101 -9.84 21.33 11.66
C GLY A 101 -10.83 21.61 10.53
N TYR A 102 -10.47 21.33 9.27
CA TYR A 102 -11.38 21.51 8.15
C TYR A 102 -12.54 20.49 8.16
N ASP A 103 -12.24 19.23 8.49
CA ASP A 103 -13.28 18.20 8.62
C ASP A 103 -14.29 18.54 9.73
N ALA A 104 -13.83 19.08 10.86
CA ALA A 104 -14.69 19.52 11.97
C ALA A 104 -15.60 20.71 11.60
N MET A 105 -15.21 21.54 10.64
CA MET A 105 -16.05 22.61 10.09
C MET A 105 -17.11 22.08 9.11
N GLY A 106 -17.13 20.77 8.82
CA GLY A 106 -17.99 20.17 7.79
C GLY A 106 -17.49 20.43 6.37
N LEU A 107 -16.28 20.96 6.22
CA LEU A 107 -15.64 21.18 4.93
C LEU A 107 -14.88 19.91 4.57
N THR A 108 -15.49 19.01 3.80
CA THR A 108 -14.89 17.73 3.38
C THR A 108 -13.81 17.89 2.30
N ILE A 109 -12.88 18.83 2.50
CA ILE A 109 -11.79 19.15 1.56
C ILE A 109 -10.60 18.21 1.70
N SER A 110 -10.55 17.42 2.78
CA SER A 110 -9.58 16.33 2.96
C SER A 110 -9.84 15.14 2.04
N LYS A 111 -11.07 15.03 1.51
CA LYS A 111 -11.47 13.95 0.60
C LYS A 111 -11.05 14.29 -0.84
N PRO A 112 -10.58 13.31 -1.62
CA PRO A 112 -10.02 13.55 -2.96
C PRO A 112 -11.06 13.94 -4.02
N ASN A 113 -12.36 13.80 -3.73
CA ASN A 113 -13.46 13.91 -4.70
C ASN A 113 -13.43 15.18 -5.55
N LEU A 114 -13.24 16.35 -4.92
CA LEU A 114 -13.22 17.63 -5.63
C LEU A 114 -12.04 17.72 -6.61
N ARG A 115 -10.87 17.21 -6.19
CA ARG A 115 -9.67 17.21 -7.02
C ARG A 115 -9.78 16.19 -8.15
N ALA A 116 -10.34 15.01 -7.88
CA ALA A 116 -10.56 13.99 -8.89
C ALA A 116 -11.50 14.48 -9.99
N GLN A 117 -12.59 15.18 -9.63
CA GLN A 117 -13.48 15.80 -10.61
C GLN A 117 -12.76 16.84 -11.47
N LEU A 118 -11.97 17.72 -10.83
CA LEU A 118 -11.19 18.73 -11.55
C LEU A 118 -10.22 18.09 -12.55
N GLU A 119 -9.50 17.04 -12.16
CA GLU A 119 -8.57 16.34 -13.06
C GLU A 119 -9.32 15.58 -14.19
N ALA A 120 -10.50 15.04 -13.91
CA ALA A 120 -11.35 14.44 -14.93
C ALA A 120 -11.85 15.48 -15.95
N ASP A 121 -12.19 16.69 -15.50
CA ASP A 121 -12.59 17.79 -16.37
C ASP A 121 -11.42 18.23 -17.27
N LEU A 122 -10.20 18.33 -16.72
CA LEU A 122 -8.99 18.61 -17.50
C LEU A 122 -8.76 17.57 -18.60
N LYS A 123 -8.92 16.29 -18.26
CA LYS A 123 -8.80 15.19 -19.22
C LYS A 123 -9.88 15.25 -20.31
N SER A 124 -11.07 15.75 -20.00
CA SER A 124 -12.19 15.87 -20.96
C SER A 124 -12.01 16.99 -21.98
N ILE A 125 -11.08 17.93 -21.74
CA ILE A 125 -10.74 19.01 -22.67
C ILE A 125 -9.75 18.54 -23.75
N CYS A 126 -8.91 17.55 -23.43
CA CYS A 126 -7.90 16.97 -24.32
C CYS A 126 -8.50 15.92 -25.27
#